data_AF-B9HQP6-F1
#
_entry.id   AF-B9HQP6-F1
#
_cell.length_a   1.000
_cell.length_b   1.000
_cell.length_c   1.000
_cell.angle_alpha   90.00
_cell.angle_beta   90.00
_cell.angle_gamma   90.00
#
_symmetry.space_group_name_H-M   'P 1'
#
loop_
_entity.id
_entity.type
_entity.pdbx_description
1 polymer ?
#
loop_
_entity_poly.entity_id
_entity_poly.type
_entity_poly.pdbx_seq_one_letter_code
_entity_poly.pdbx_strand_id
1 'polypeptide(L)' 'MPKAIPVIGSPLVELLCGSASVGQSTLTRFYSLHTFVLPLFTAVFMLMHFPMICNQGISGPL' A
#
# COMPACT_ATOMS: atom_id res chain seq x y z
N MET A 1 -9.72 -17.77 1.10
CA MET A 1 -8.85 -18.81 0.51
C MET A 1 -7.64 -18.14 -0.15
N PRO A 2 -6.59 -17.77 0.61
CA PRO A 2 -5.29 -17.42 0.07
C PRO A 2 -4.36 -18.64 0.26
N LYS A 3 -4.61 -19.71 -0.49
CA LYS A 3 -3.77 -20.94 -0.46
C LYS A 3 -3.41 -21.41 -1.86
N ALA A 4 -3.41 -20.49 -2.83
CA ALA A 4 -3.21 -20.80 -4.25
C ALA A 4 -1.86 -20.31 -4.81
N ILE A 5 -1.00 -19.71 -3.99
CA ILE A 5 0.35 -19.30 -4.39
C ILE A 5 1.33 -20.29 -3.75
N PRO A 6 1.79 -21.33 -4.47
CA PRO A 6 2.74 -22.27 -3.92
C PRO A 6 4.07 -21.52 -3.70
N VAL A 7 4.74 -21.80 -2.58
CA VAL A 7 6.03 -21.23 -2.12
C VAL A 7 5.97 -19.89 -1.37
N ILE A 8 5.26 -18.87 -1.86
CA ILE A 8 5.28 -17.51 -1.25
C ILE A 8 4.02 -17.18 -0.44
N GLY A 9 2.95 -17.96 -0.59
CA GLY A 9 1.67 -17.71 0.08
C GLY A 9 1.73 -17.78 1.61
N SER A 10 2.43 -18.77 2.17
CA SER A 10 2.54 -18.94 3.63
C SER A 10 3.25 -17.79 4.35
N PRO A 11 4.49 -17.40 3.97
CA PRO A 11 5.17 -16.30 4.65
C PRO A 11 4.50 -14.94 4.39
N LEU A 12 3.85 -14.76 3.23
CA LEU A 12 3.17 -13.50 2.90
C LEU A 12 1.88 -13.33 3.72
N VAL A 13 1.10 -14.40 3.91
CA VAL A 13 -0.09 -14.38 4.76
C VAL A 13 0.31 -14.24 6.23
N GLU A 14 1.43 -14.82 6.67
CA GLU A 14 1.93 -14.66 8.04
C GLU A 14 2.50 -13.26 8.29
N LEU A 15 3.14 -12.63 7.28
CA LEU A 15 3.60 -11.25 7.34
C LEU A 15 2.43 -10.24 7.35
N LEU A 16 1.42 -10.46 6.50
CA LEU A 16 0.25 -9.57 6.39
C LEU A 16 -0.76 -9.78 7.52
N CYS A 17 -1.04 -11.02 7.92
CA CYS A 17 -2.06 -11.36 8.91
C CYS A 17 -1.48 -11.50 10.32
N GLY A 18 -0.17 -11.77 10.49
CA GLY A 18 0.48 -11.91 11.80
C GLY A 18 0.11 -13.17 12.60
N SER A 19 -0.88 -13.95 12.13
CA SER A 19 -1.32 -15.23 12.69
C SER A 19 -2.30 -15.92 11.72
N ALA A 20 -2.42 -17.25 11.82
CA ALA A 20 -3.30 -18.08 10.98
C ALA A 20 -4.81 -17.76 11.11
N SER A 21 -5.19 -16.95 12.09
CA SER A 21 -6.54 -16.40 12.25
C SER A 21 -6.46 -14.87 12.28
N VAL A 22 -7.23 -14.21 11.41
CA VAL A 22 -7.46 -12.76 11.45
C VAL A 22 -7.95 -12.39 12.85
N GLY A 23 -7.14 -11.62 13.58
CA GLY A 23 -7.40 -11.27 14.98
C GLY A 23 -6.98 -9.84 15.31
N GLN A 24 -6.88 -9.51 16.60
CA GLN A 24 -6.52 -8.16 17.07
C GLN A 24 -5.16 -7.67 16.52
N SER A 25 -4.17 -8.55 16.43
CA SER A 25 -2.84 -8.22 15.88
C SER A 25 -2.89 -7.77 14.42
N THR A 26 -3.78 -8.37 13.63
CA THR A 26 -4.00 -8.01 12.22
C THR A 26 -4.61 -6.61 12.12
N LEU A 27 -5.62 -6.30 12.95
CA LEU A 27 -6.30 -5.00 12.94
C LEU A 27 -5.34 -3.85 13.28
N THR A 28 -4.50 -4.01 14.30
CA THR A 28 -3.49 -2.99 14.65
C THR A 28 -2.48 -2.77 13.51
N ARG A 29 -2.03 -3.84 12.83
CA ARG A 29 -1.15 -3.71 11.66
C ARG A 29 -1.86 -3.04 10.48
N PHE A 30 -3.08 -3.42 10.16
CA PHE A 30 -3.87 -2.77 9.10
C PHE A 30 -4.10 -1.29 9.39
N TYR A 31 -4.41 -0.93 10.64
CA TYR A 31 -4.56 0.46 11.06
C TYR A 31 -3.25 1.25 10.89
N SER A 32 -2.12 0.68 11.30
CA SER A 32 -0.80 1.30 11.12
C SER A 32 -0.44 1.45 9.64
N LEU A 33 -0.64 0.40 8.82
CA LEU A 33 -0.44 0.46 7.38
C LEU A 33 -1.35 1.50 6.72
N HIS A 34 -2.60 1.64 7.20
CA HIS A 34 -3.58 2.53 6.61
C HIS A 34 -3.42 3.99 7.01
N THR A 35 -3.07 4.29 8.25
CA THR A 35 -2.96 5.68 8.74
C THR A 35 -1.55 6.24 8.60
N PHE A 36 -0.53 5.39 8.54
CA PHE A 36 0.86 5.82 8.46
C PHE A 36 1.46 5.53 7.08
N VAL A 37 1.43 4.27 6.64
CA VAL A 37 2.15 3.86 5.43
C VAL A 37 1.48 4.32 4.14
N LEU A 38 0.17 4.09 3.99
CA LEU A 38 -0.58 4.52 2.81
C LEU A 38 -0.59 6.06 2.62
N PRO A 39 -0.81 6.89 3.66
CA PRO A 39 -0.82 8.34 3.51
C PRO A 39 0.58 8.88 3.23
N LEU A 40 1.62 8.33 3.85
CA LEU A 40 3.01 8.70 3.54
C LEU A 40 3.37 8.36 2.10
N PHE A 41 3.02 7.16 1.64
CA PHE A 41 3.27 6.73 0.25
C PHE A 41 2.53 7.63 -0.75
N THR A 42 1.26 7.92 -0.48
CA THR A 42 0.44 8.81 -1.31
C THR A 42 1.01 10.23 -1.32
N ALA A 43 1.46 10.75 -0.17
CA ALA A 43 2.08 12.07 -0.09
C ALA A 43 3.37 12.16 -0.91
N VAL A 44 4.25 11.15 -0.83
CA VAL A 44 5.48 11.08 -1.66
C VAL A 44 5.12 11.03 -3.15
N PHE A 45 4.13 10.21 -3.51
CA PHE A 45 3.72 10.07 -4.91
C PHE A 45 3.12 11.38 -5.44
N MET A 46 2.28 12.05 -4.64
CA MET A 46 1.77 13.38 -4.95
C MET A 46 2.91 14.40 -5.11
N LEU A 47 3.87 14.42 -4.19
CA LEU A 47 5.02 15.32 -4.26
C LEU A 47 5.92 15.08 -5.47
N MET A 48 6.00 13.86 -6.00
CA MET A 48 6.68 13.58 -7.27
C MET A 48 5.81 13.94 -8.48
N HIS A 49 4.50 13.69 -8.39
CA HIS A 49 3.56 13.87 -9.50
C HIS A 49 3.26 15.35 -9.80
N PHE A 50 3.03 16.18 -8.79
CA PHE A 50 2.76 17.61 -8.96
C PHE A 50 3.86 18.39 -9.71
N PRO A 51 5.17 18.25 -9.40
CA PRO A 51 6.21 18.95 -10.14
C PRO A 51 6.37 18.42 -11.58
N MET A 52 6.05 17.16 -11.86
CA MET A 52 6.00 16.66 -13.25
C MET A 52 4.94 17.42 -14.06
N ILE A 53 3.75 17.62 -13.50
CA ILE A 53 2.68 18.42 -14.14
C ILE A 53 3.10 19.90 -14.28
N CYS A 54 3.68 20.50 -13.23
CA CYS A 54 4.13 21.89 -13.29
C CYS A 54 5.24 22.10 -14.33
N ASN A 55 6.15 21.14 -14.50
CA ASN A 55 7.27 21.25 -15.42
C ASN A 55 6.91 20.90 -16.87
N GLN A 56 6.01 19.94 -17.11
CA GLN A 56 5.59 19.57 -18.47
C GLN A 56 4.53 20.52 -19.05
N GLY A 57 3.86 21.32 -18.19
CA GLY A 57 2.77 22.19 -18.59
C GLY A 57 1.50 21.40 -18.93
N ILE A 58 0.34 22.03 -18.76
CA ILE A 58 -0.93 21.45 -19.22
C ILE A 58 -0.81 21.24 -20.73
N SER A 59 -1.08 20.02 -21.20
CA SER A 59 -1.21 19.75 -22.63
C SER A 59 -2.20 20.76 -23.20
N GLY A 60 -1.71 21.63 -24.08
CA GLY A 60 -2.48 22.73 -24.63
C GLY A 60 -3.80 22.23 -25.24
N PRO A 61 -4.84 23.08 -25.24
CA PRO A 61 -6.14 22.71 -25.78
C PRO A 61 -5.97 22.31 -27.26
N LEU A 62 -6.44 21.10 -27.58
CA LEU A 62 -6.71 20.66 -28.94
C LEU A 62 -7.79 21.55 -29.57
#